data_AF-A0AA92M2K2-F1
#
_entry.id   AF-A0AA92M2K2-F1
#
_cell.length_a   1.000
_cell.length_b   1.000
_cell.length_c   1.000
_cell.angle_alpha   90.00
_cell.angle_beta   90.00
_cell.angle_gamma   90.00
#
_symmetry.space_group_name_H-M   'P 1'
#
loop_
_entity.id
_entity.type
_entity.pdbx_description
1 polymer ?
#
loop_
_entity_poly.entity_id
_entity_poly.type
_entity_poly.pdbx_seq_one_letter_code
_entity_poly.pdbx_strand_id
1 'polypeptide(L)'
;MLQRSLHLAGFVATCVLACAELAACSSDDSRIYDAYKCGNVAHILGRHEKAAAAILKAKPFLEKKTGNPSHYMMGLRTKLTDDMALYKLSPRGQAEKINDIYESGTCQTLYQ
;
A
#
# COMPACT_ATOMS: atom_id res chain seq x y z
N MET A 1 15.77 25.49 55.46
CA MET A 1 14.32 25.21 55.62
C MET A 1 13.56 26.06 54.62
N LEU A 2 12.63 25.43 53.87
CA LEU A 2 11.58 26.00 52.99
C LEU A 2 12.07 26.78 51.76
N GLN A 3 11.88 26.36 50.50
CA GLN A 3 10.68 25.92 49.77
C GLN A 3 9.58 27.00 49.70
N ARG A 4 9.56 27.77 48.60
CA ARG A 4 8.38 28.23 47.86
C ARG A 4 8.77 29.35 46.88
N SER A 5 8.62 29.09 45.59
CA SER A 5 8.28 30.13 44.61
C SER A 5 7.25 29.53 43.66
N LEU A 6 5.98 29.85 43.92
CA LEU A 6 4.87 29.61 43.02
C LEU A 6 4.95 30.55 41.82
N HIS A 7 4.75 29.96 40.65
CA HIS A 7 4.04 30.45 39.45
C HIS A 7 4.01 31.96 39.13
N LEU A 8 4.55 32.29 37.96
CA LEU A 8 3.95 33.21 36.97
C LEU A 8 4.30 32.64 35.59
N ALA A 9 3.39 31.88 34.96
CA ALA A 9 2.51 32.40 33.90
C ALA A 9 3.28 33.16 32.81
N GLY A 10 3.72 32.42 31.78
CA GLY A 10 4.39 32.99 30.62
C GLY A 10 4.29 32.05 29.42
N PHE A 11 3.20 32.23 28.67
CA PHE A 11 2.99 31.80 27.29
C PHE A 11 4.27 31.43 26.52
N VAL A 12 4.42 30.15 26.12
CA VAL A 12 5.02 29.82 24.81
C VAL A 12 4.29 28.62 24.22
N ALA A 13 3.35 28.97 23.35
CA ALA A 13 2.91 28.28 22.15
C ALA A 13 3.17 26.76 22.05
N THR A 14 2.10 26.02 22.28
CA THR A 14 1.76 24.74 21.66
C THR A 14 1.98 24.80 20.14
N CYS A 15 3.13 24.35 19.65
CA CYS A 15 3.28 23.91 18.27
C CYS A 15 2.83 22.44 18.16
N VAL A 16 1.52 22.21 18.31
CA VAL A 16 0.89 20.99 17.81
C VAL A 16 0.61 21.25 16.33
N LEU A 17 1.64 21.20 15.50
CA LEU A 17 1.45 21.19 14.06
C LEU A 17 0.98 19.79 13.65
N ALA A 18 -0.29 19.77 13.25
CA ALA A 18 -1.01 18.74 12.51
C ALA A 18 -0.12 17.84 11.63
N CYS A 19 0.21 16.66 12.16
CA CYS A 19 0.59 15.48 11.37
C CYS A 19 -0.59 14.49 11.26
N ALA A 20 -1.81 15.01 11.20
CA ALA A 20 -2.98 14.31 10.71
C ALA A 20 -3.44 15.19 9.54
N GLU A 21 -3.23 14.87 8.27
CA GLU A 21 -3.90 13.81 7.51
C GLU A 21 -3.15 13.49 6.21
N LEU A 22 -1.97 12.86 6.27
CA LEU A 22 -1.36 12.27 5.05
C LEU A 22 -1.99 10.91 4.66
N ALA A 23 -2.96 10.44 5.43
CA ALA A 23 -3.74 9.24 5.13
C ALA A 23 -5.00 9.60 4.32
N ALA A 24 -4.87 9.83 3.00
CA ALA A 24 -5.92 9.46 2.00
C ALA A 24 -5.79 10.11 0.59
N CYS A 25 -4.64 10.61 0.13
CA CYS A 25 -4.52 11.01 -1.29
C CYS A 25 -4.23 9.84 -2.25
N SER A 26 -4.63 8.61 -1.94
CA SER A 26 -4.49 7.48 -2.88
C SER A 26 -5.75 7.35 -3.74
N SER A 27 -5.59 7.40 -5.05
CA SER A 27 -6.70 7.32 -6.01
C SER A 27 -7.27 5.90 -6.07
N ASP A 28 -8.51 5.76 -6.55
CA ASP A 28 -9.11 4.45 -6.77
C ASP A 28 -8.22 3.59 -7.70
N ASP A 29 -7.57 4.18 -8.71
CA ASP A 29 -6.60 3.49 -9.57
C ASP A 29 -5.38 2.97 -8.81
N SER A 30 -4.82 3.76 -7.88
CA SER A 30 -3.66 3.31 -7.11
C SER A 30 -4.04 2.16 -6.18
N ARG A 31 -5.22 2.23 -5.54
CA ARG A 31 -5.74 1.17 -4.67
C ARG A 31 -5.98 -0.13 -5.42
N ILE A 32 -6.60 -0.04 -6.61
CA ILE A 32 -6.79 -1.19 -7.49
C ILE A 32 -5.44 -1.79 -7.89
N TYR A 33 -4.48 -0.94 -8.27
CA TYR A 33 -3.17 -1.41 -8.68
C TYR A 33 -2.39 -2.07 -7.54
N ASP A 34 -2.40 -1.50 -6.33
CA ASP A 34 -1.75 -2.11 -5.17
C ASP A 34 -2.35 -3.47 -4.83
N ALA A 35 -3.68 -3.58 -4.82
CA ALA A 35 -4.37 -4.87 -4.66
C ALA A 35 -4.02 -5.87 -5.77
N TYR A 36 -3.98 -5.44 -7.03
CA TYR A 36 -3.59 -6.27 -8.16
C TYR A 36 -2.15 -6.79 -8.00
N LYS A 37 -1.20 -5.91 -7.67
CA LYS A 37 0.21 -6.25 -7.41
C LYS A 37 0.34 -7.22 -6.24
N CYS A 38 -0.26 -6.91 -5.09
CA CYS A 38 -0.23 -7.76 -3.90
C CYS A 38 -0.89 -9.13 -4.15
N GLY A 39 -1.97 -9.16 -4.93
CA GLY A 39 -2.64 -10.39 -5.34
C GLY A 39 -1.74 -11.27 -6.22
N ASN A 40 -1.06 -10.69 -7.20
CA ASN A 40 -0.14 -11.42 -8.09
C ASN A 40 1.07 -11.99 -7.35
N VAL A 41 1.74 -11.21 -6.49
CA VAL A 41 2.89 -11.74 -5.73
C VAL A 41 2.48 -12.83 -4.75
N ALA A 42 1.33 -12.69 -4.09
CA ALA A 42 0.79 -13.75 -3.24
C ALA A 42 0.46 -15.02 -4.05
N HIS A 43 -0.08 -14.87 -5.26
CA HIS A 43 -0.34 -16.00 -6.15
C HIS A 43 0.93 -16.71 -6.60
N ILE A 44 1.98 -15.95 -6.98
CA ILE A 44 3.30 -16.50 -7.36
C ILE A 44 3.90 -17.32 -6.21
N LEU A 45 3.70 -16.88 -4.96
CA LEU A 45 4.16 -17.58 -3.75
C LEU A 45 3.22 -18.71 -3.28
N GLY A 46 2.15 -19.02 -4.03
CA GLY A 46 1.16 -20.05 -3.67
C GLY A 46 0.28 -19.69 -2.46
N ARG A 47 0.17 -18.41 -2.10
CA ARG A 47 -0.66 -17.91 -1.00
C ARG A 47 -2.04 -17.47 -1.52
N HIS A 48 -2.81 -18.42 -2.04
CA HIS A 48 -4.05 -18.14 -2.77
C HIS A 48 -5.12 -17.41 -1.95
N GLU A 49 -5.26 -17.71 -0.65
CA GLU A 49 -6.19 -17.01 0.24
C GLU A 49 -5.85 -15.52 0.37
N LYS A 50 -4.58 -15.19 0.55
CA LYS A 50 -4.09 -13.81 0.60
C LYS A 50 -4.25 -13.10 -0.74
N ALA A 51 -4.03 -13.82 -1.85
CA ALA A 51 -4.27 -13.29 -3.18
C ALA A 51 -5.75 -12.90 -3.35
N ALA A 52 -6.68 -13.76 -2.93
CA ALA A 52 -8.11 -13.47 -2.97
C ALA A 52 -8.48 -12.29 -2.05
N ALA A 53 -7.95 -12.24 -0.82
CA ALA A 53 -8.20 -11.14 0.11
C ALA A 53 -7.80 -9.78 -0.46
N ALA A 54 -6.60 -9.68 -1.06
CA ALA A 54 -6.13 -8.45 -1.68
C ALA A 54 -7.06 -7.98 -2.81
N ILE A 55 -7.49 -8.89 -3.69
CA ILE A 55 -8.39 -8.56 -4.81
C ILE A 55 -9.79 -8.17 -4.31
N LEU A 56 -10.32 -8.84 -3.28
CA LEU A 56 -11.62 -8.50 -2.69
C LEU A 56 -11.65 -7.06 -2.17
N LYS A 57 -10.56 -6.57 -1.59
CA LYS A 57 -10.46 -5.16 -1.15
C LYS A 57 -10.46 -4.15 -2.30
N ALA A 58 -10.09 -4.56 -3.51
CA ALA A 58 -10.19 -3.71 -4.70
C ALA A 58 -11.59 -3.67 -5.31
N LYS A 59 -12.46 -4.64 -4.99
CA LYS A 59 -13.77 -4.79 -5.62
C LYS A 59 -14.61 -3.50 -5.64
N PRO A 60 -14.75 -2.74 -4.52
CA PRO A 60 -15.56 -1.52 -4.54
C PRO A 60 -15.00 -0.41 -5.44
N PHE A 61 -13.70 -0.43 -5.71
CA PHE A 61 -13.06 0.53 -6.62
C PHE A 61 -13.16 0.06 -8.08
N LEU A 62 -13.04 -1.25 -8.32
CA LEU A 62 -13.24 -1.86 -9.63
C LEU A 62 -14.67 -1.69 -10.14
N GLU A 63 -15.67 -1.79 -9.27
CA GLU A 63 -17.09 -1.60 -9.65
C GLU A 63 -17.39 -0.18 -10.14
N LYS A 64 -16.59 0.81 -9.72
CA LYS A 64 -16.71 2.20 -10.19
C LYS A 64 -16.01 2.43 -11.53
N LYS A 65 -15.18 1.48 -12.00
CA LYS A 65 -14.46 1.63 -13.26
C LYS A 65 -15.43 1.42 -14.41
N THR A 66 -15.56 2.45 -15.23
CA THR A 66 -16.28 2.41 -16.50
C THR A 66 -15.30 2.09 -17.63
N GLY A 67 -15.83 1.60 -18.76
CA GLY A 67 -15.03 1.22 -19.93
C GLY A 67 -14.78 -0.29 -20.05
N ASN A 68 -13.84 -0.68 -20.90
CA ASN A 68 -13.57 -2.08 -21.21
C ASN A 68 -12.71 -2.73 -20.10
N PRO A 69 -13.23 -3.72 -19.34
CA PRO A 69 -12.49 -4.34 -18.25
C PRO A 69 -11.22 -5.05 -18.73
N SER A 70 -11.25 -5.71 -19.88
CA SER A 70 -10.09 -6.41 -20.44
C SER A 70 -8.95 -5.45 -20.76
N HIS A 71 -9.26 -4.29 -21.34
CA HIS A 71 -8.26 -3.26 -21.63
C HIS A 71 -7.64 -2.71 -20.34
N TYR A 72 -8.46 -2.46 -19.32
CA TYR A 72 -7.99 -2.00 -18.02
C TYR A 72 -7.07 -3.03 -17.34
N MET A 73 -7.47 -4.31 -17.31
CA MET A 73 -6.66 -5.39 -16.76
C MET A 73 -5.34 -5.60 -17.52
N MET A 74 -5.34 -5.42 -18.84
CA MET A 74 -4.11 -5.43 -19.65
C MET A 74 -3.18 -4.29 -19.24
N GLY A 75 -3.71 -3.08 -19.01
CA GLY A 75 -2.93 -1.95 -18.50
C GLY A 75 -2.29 -2.24 -17.14
N LEU A 76 -3.04 -2.83 -16.21
CA LEU A 76 -2.50 -3.24 -14.90
C LEU A 76 -1.37 -4.27 -15.04
N ARG A 77 -1.52 -5.24 -15.95
CA ARG A 77 -0.49 -6.25 -16.22
C ARG A 77 0.79 -5.64 -16.79
N THR A 78 0.67 -4.71 -17.74
CA THR A 78 1.84 -4.00 -18.31
C THR A 78 2.57 -3.25 -17.21
N LYS A 79 1.82 -2.45 -16.42
CA LYS A 79 2.38 -1.70 -15.30
C LYS A 79 3.07 -2.60 -14.27
N LEU A 80 2.45 -3.73 -13.91
CA LEU A 80 3.05 -4.70 -12.99
C LEU A 80 4.36 -5.28 -13.56
N THR A 81 4.39 -5.60 -14.85
CA THR A 81 5.59 -6.12 -15.52
C THR A 81 6.73 -5.11 -15.45
N ASP A 82 6.43 -3.83 -15.67
CA ASP A 82 7.42 -2.75 -15.63
C ASP A 82 7.89 -2.46 -14.20
N ASP A 83 6.98 -2.37 -13.22
CA ASP A 83 7.31 -2.11 -11.82
C ASP A 83 8.14 -3.26 -11.22
N MET A 84 7.75 -4.51 -11.52
CA MET A 84 8.49 -5.66 -11.02
C MET A 84 9.80 -5.87 -11.77
N ALA A 85 9.83 -5.61 -13.08
CA ALA A 85 11.01 -5.76 -13.95
C ALA A 85 11.82 -7.05 -13.67
N LEU A 86 11.13 -8.14 -13.33
CA LEU A 86 11.78 -9.38 -12.87
C LEU A 86 12.77 -9.94 -13.91
N TYR A 87 12.48 -9.72 -15.19
CA TYR A 87 13.34 -10.11 -16.31
C TYR A 87 14.74 -9.47 -16.28
N LYS A 88 14.93 -8.37 -15.52
CA LYS A 88 16.23 -7.72 -15.34
C LYS A 88 17.03 -8.31 -14.18
N LEU A 89 16.45 -9.22 -13.39
CA LEU A 89 17.02 -9.73 -12.15
C LEU A 89 17.46 -11.19 -12.31
N SER A 90 18.48 -11.59 -11.56
CA SER A 90 18.84 -13.00 -11.40
C SER A 90 17.69 -13.77 -10.73
N PRO A 91 17.64 -15.11 -10.84
CA PRO A 91 16.59 -15.90 -10.19
C PRO A 91 16.46 -15.62 -8.69
N ARG A 92 17.60 -15.42 -7.99
CA ARG A 92 17.61 -15.02 -6.59
C ARG A 92 17.03 -13.62 -6.38
N GLY A 93 17.44 -12.64 -7.17
CA GLY A 93 16.93 -11.28 -7.07
C GLY A 93 15.43 -11.18 -7.40
N GLN A 94 14.92 -12.05 -8.28
CA GLN A 94 13.48 -12.16 -8.53
C GLN A 94 12.75 -12.63 -7.28
N ALA A 95 13.23 -13.70 -6.64
CA ALA A 95 12.64 -14.22 -5.42
C ALA A 95 12.66 -13.20 -4.26
N GLU A 96 13.79 -12.50 -4.09
CA GLU A 96 13.93 -11.42 -3.09
C GLU A 96 12.92 -10.31 -3.37
N LYS A 97 12.84 -9.79 -4.60
CA LYS A 97 11.88 -8.74 -4.94
C LYS A 97 10.43 -9.16 -4.76
N ILE A 98 10.07 -10.40 -5.10
CA ILE A 98 8.72 -10.93 -4.88
C ILE A 98 8.39 -10.96 -3.38
N ASN A 99 9.33 -11.45 -2.56
CA ASN A 99 9.16 -11.51 -1.10
C ASN A 99 9.07 -10.11 -0.49
N ASP A 100 9.94 -9.17 -0.88
CA ASP A 100 9.92 -7.79 -0.38
C ASP A 100 8.58 -7.10 -0.65
N ILE A 101 8.01 -7.28 -1.85
CA ILE A 101 6.69 -6.73 -2.17
C ILE A 101 5.62 -7.41 -1.33
N TYR A 102 5.64 -8.74 -1.23
CA TYR A 102 4.68 -9.50 -0.43
C TYR A 102 4.72 -9.08 1.05
N GLU A 103 5.90 -8.85 1.62
CA GLU A 103 6.10 -8.43 3.01
C GLU A 103 5.87 -6.93 3.25
N SER A 104 5.68 -6.14 2.20
CA SER A 104 5.41 -4.70 2.32
C SER A 104 4.17 -4.41 3.19
N GLY A 105 4.22 -3.31 3.95
CA GLY A 105 3.12 -2.90 4.81
C GLY A 105 1.78 -2.76 4.05
N THR A 106 1.82 -2.25 2.81
CA THR A 106 0.65 -2.16 1.94
C THR A 106 0.04 -3.53 1.67
N CYS A 107 0.84 -4.53 1.30
CA CYS A 107 0.33 -5.87 1.04
C CYS A 107 -0.14 -6.56 2.32
N GLN A 108 0.57 -6.40 3.44
CA GLN A 108 0.13 -6.94 4.73
C GLN A 108 -1.23 -6.37 5.17
N THR A 109 -1.46 -5.06 4.98
CA THR A 109 -2.79 -4.45 5.23
C THR A 109 -3.84 -5.03 4.30
N LEU A 110 -3.51 -5.35 3.04
CA LEU A 110 -4.48 -5.87 2.08
C LEU A 110 -4.81 -7.37 2.28
N TYR A 111 -3.92 -8.13 2.93
CA TYR A 111 -4.10 -9.56 3.20
C TYR A 111 -4.94 -9.87 4.44
N GLN A 112 -5.10 -8.89 5.34
CA GLN A 112 -5.92 -8.99 6.56
C GLN A 112 -7.40 -8.76 6.26
#